data_AF-A0A2K5I4T2-F1
#
_entry.id   AF-A0A2K5I4T2-F1
#
_cell.length_a   1.000
_cell.length_b   1.000
_cell.length_c   1.000
_cell.angle_alpha   90.00
_cell.angle_beta   90.00
_cell.angle_gamma   90.00
#
_symmetry.space_group_name_H-M   'P 1'
#
loop_
_entity.id
_entity.type
_entity.pdbx_description
1 polymer ?
#
loop_
_entity_poly.entity_id
_entity_poly.type
_entity_poly.pdbx_seq_one_letter_code
_entity_poly.pdbx_strand_id
1 'polypeptide(L)'
;MELHILEHRVRVLSVARPGLWLYTHPLIKLLFLPHRSRCKFFSLTETPEDYTLMVDEEGFKELPPSEFLQVAEATWLVLNVSSHSGAAVQAAGVTKIARSVIAPLAEHHVSVLMLSTYQTDFILVREQDLSVVIHTLAQEFDIYREVGGEPVPVTRDDSSNGFPRTQHGPSPTVHPIQSPQNRFCVLTLDPETLPAIATTLIDVLFYSHRFPSDLLLTSSSGELWRMVRIGGQPLGFDECGIVAQIAGPLAAADISAYYISTFNFDHALVPEDGIGSVIEVLQRRQEGLAS
;
A
#
# COMPACT_ATOMS: atom_id res chain seq x y z
N MET A 1 21.61 -3.27 -2.09
CA MET A 1 20.47 -2.33 -1.99
C MET A 1 20.19 -2.17 -0.51
N GLU A 2 19.60 -1.06 -0.09
CA GLU A 2 19.28 -0.87 1.33
C GLU A 2 17.78 -1.08 1.56
N LEU A 3 17.44 -1.70 2.67
CA LEU A 3 16.08 -1.80 3.18
C LEU A 3 15.98 -1.00 4.46
N HIS A 4 15.07 -0.04 4.50
CA HIS A 4 14.84 0.82 5.66
C HIS A 4 13.53 0.44 6.35
N ILE A 5 13.62 0.11 7.63
CA ILE A 5 12.47 -0.05 8.53
C ILE A 5 12.21 1.34 9.14
N LEU A 6 11.11 1.97 8.75
CA LEU A 6 10.79 3.34 9.15
C LEU A 6 10.23 3.41 10.59
N GLU A 7 10.30 4.58 11.21
CA GLU A 7 9.76 4.84 12.56
C GLU A 7 8.24 5.00 12.60
N HIS A 8 7.52 4.08 11.97
CA HIS A 8 6.06 4.10 11.90
C HIS A 8 5.47 2.78 12.39
N ARG A 9 4.66 2.87 13.45
CA ARG A 9 3.78 1.81 13.93
C ARG A 9 2.37 2.15 13.47
N VAL A 10 1.87 1.41 12.49
CA VAL A 10 0.66 1.74 11.72
C VAL A 10 -0.49 0.83 12.11
N ARG A 11 -1.68 1.42 12.24
CA ARG A 11 -2.96 0.73 12.33
C ARG A 11 -3.69 0.84 11.00
N VAL A 12 -4.33 -0.25 10.61
CA VAL A 12 -5.14 -0.35 9.38
C VAL A 12 -6.61 -0.42 9.77
N LEU A 13 -7.43 0.46 9.19
CA LEU A 13 -8.83 0.62 9.55
C LEU A 13 -9.70 0.75 8.32
N SER A 14 -10.99 0.49 8.48
CA SER A 14 -12.03 0.80 7.52
C SER A 14 -13.15 1.56 8.21
N VAL A 15 -13.52 2.71 7.65
CA VAL A 15 -14.73 3.44 8.01
C VAL A 15 -15.79 3.14 6.96
N ALA A 16 -16.88 2.49 7.39
CA ALA A 16 -18.02 2.26 6.53
C ALA A 16 -18.61 3.59 6.06
N ARG A 17 -18.93 3.69 4.76
CA ARG A 17 -19.46 4.92 4.14
C ARG A 17 -20.64 5.57 4.90
N PRO A 18 -21.64 4.82 5.43
CA PRO A 18 -22.73 5.39 6.22
C PRO A 18 -22.29 6.06 7.54
N GLY A 19 -21.11 5.71 8.05
CA GLY A 19 -20.53 6.26 9.28
C GLY A 19 -19.54 7.40 9.08
N LEU A 20 -19.23 7.77 7.83
CA LEU A 20 -18.20 8.77 7.52
C LEU A 20 -18.39 10.11 8.25
N TRP A 21 -19.65 10.53 8.42
CA TRP A 21 -20.00 11.78 9.11
C TRP A 21 -19.45 11.82 10.55
N LEU A 22 -19.40 10.67 11.24
CA LEU A 22 -18.88 10.56 12.61
C LEU A 22 -17.36 10.82 12.65
N TYR A 23 -16.67 10.47 11.57
CA TYR A 23 -15.22 10.59 11.43
C TYR A 23 -14.77 11.87 10.72
N THR A 24 -15.71 12.72 10.26
CA THR A 24 -15.35 13.95 9.53
C THR A 24 -14.44 14.85 10.36
N HIS A 25 -14.74 15.07 11.65
CA HIS A 25 -13.90 15.91 12.51
C HIS A 25 -12.44 15.42 12.64
N PRO A 26 -12.16 14.16 13.05
CA PRO A 26 -10.78 13.69 13.11
C PRO A 26 -10.12 13.59 11.73
N LEU A 27 -10.85 13.22 10.67
CA LEU A 27 -10.27 13.16 9.32
C LEU A 27 -9.85 14.54 8.80
N ILE A 28 -10.66 15.58 9.01
CA ILE A 28 -10.29 16.96 8.66
C ILE A 28 -9.05 17.41 9.45
N LYS A 29 -8.96 17.05 10.74
CA LYS A 29 -7.78 17.35 11.55
C LYS A 29 -6.52 16.70 10.96
N LEU A 30 -6.59 15.42 10.62
CA LEU A 30 -5.46 14.65 10.07
C LEU A 30 -5.07 15.10 8.66
N LEU A 31 -6.04 15.47 7.82
CA LEU A 31 -5.80 15.93 6.45
C LEU A 31 -5.18 17.33 6.39
N PHE A 32 -5.67 18.28 7.19
CA PHE A 32 -5.44 19.70 6.94
C PHE A 32 -4.76 20.46 8.09
N LEU A 33 -4.67 19.87 9.28
CA LEU A 33 -4.20 20.57 10.49
C LEU A 33 -2.96 19.89 11.10
N PRO A 34 -1.80 19.92 10.43
CA PRO A 34 -0.60 19.18 10.85
C PRO A 34 -0.11 19.56 12.26
N HIS A 35 -0.37 20.79 12.73
CA HIS A 35 -0.01 21.22 14.08
C HIS A 35 -1.00 20.79 15.18
N ARG A 36 -2.07 20.07 14.83
CA ARG A 36 -3.11 19.62 15.77
C ARG A 36 -3.00 18.14 16.13
N SER A 37 -2.09 17.40 15.52
CA SER A 37 -1.77 16.01 15.83
C SER A 37 -0.26 15.80 15.73
N ARG A 38 0.24 14.74 16.37
CA ARG A 38 1.63 14.27 16.19
C ARG A 38 1.75 13.17 15.13
N CYS A 39 0.65 12.88 14.43
CA CYS A 39 0.61 11.95 13.31
C CYS A 39 1.62 12.37 12.23
N LYS A 40 2.47 11.42 11.82
CA LYS A 40 3.48 11.54 10.77
C LYS A 40 3.21 10.59 9.60
N PHE A 41 2.40 9.55 9.81
CA PHE A 41 1.97 8.63 8.76
C PHE A 41 0.44 8.61 8.68
N PHE A 42 -0.10 9.11 7.58
CA PHE A 42 -1.54 9.14 7.33
C PHE A 42 -1.82 8.85 5.85
N SER A 43 -2.63 7.83 5.60
CA SER A 43 -3.17 7.46 4.29
C SER A 43 -4.67 7.25 4.40
N LEU A 44 -5.42 7.79 3.45
CA LEU A 44 -6.87 7.67 3.33
C LEU A 44 -7.19 7.30 1.87
N THR A 45 -7.80 6.13 1.68
CA THR A 45 -8.23 5.65 0.37
C THR A 45 -9.74 5.42 0.38
N GLU A 46 -10.46 6.22 -0.41
CA GLU A 46 -11.89 5.99 -0.65
C GLU A 46 -12.08 4.86 -1.67
N THR A 47 -12.96 3.91 -1.34
CA THR A 47 -13.42 2.83 -2.22
C THR A 47 -14.95 2.86 -2.30
N PRO A 48 -15.62 2.21 -3.27
CA PRO A 48 -17.08 2.13 -3.26
C PRO A 48 -17.66 1.63 -1.93
N GLU A 49 -16.94 0.73 -1.24
CA GLU A 49 -17.37 0.04 -0.03
C GLU A 49 -17.11 0.86 1.24
N ASP A 50 -15.95 1.53 1.33
CA ASP A 50 -15.45 2.12 2.57
C ASP A 50 -14.43 3.25 2.37
N TYR A 51 -13.94 3.77 3.48
CA TYR A 51 -12.74 4.59 3.56
C TYR A 51 -11.69 3.82 4.34
N THR A 52 -10.68 3.32 3.63
CA THR A 52 -9.55 2.65 4.28
C THR A 52 -8.57 3.68 4.81
N LEU A 53 -8.14 3.50 6.06
CA LEU A 53 -7.11 4.29 6.70
C LEU A 53 -5.88 3.43 7.02
N MET A 54 -4.70 3.96 6.73
CA MET A 54 -3.44 3.49 7.31
C MET A 54 -2.83 4.67 8.05
N VAL A 55 -2.82 4.61 9.38
CA VAL A 55 -2.43 5.74 10.24
C VAL A 55 -1.52 5.29 11.36
N ASP A 56 -0.54 6.10 11.74
CA ASP A 56 0.29 5.78 12.90
C ASP A 56 -0.49 5.81 14.23
N GLU A 57 0.14 5.32 15.30
CA GLU A 57 -0.45 5.27 16.64
C GLU A 57 -0.89 6.65 17.18
N GLU A 58 -0.28 7.76 16.76
CA GLU A 58 -0.68 9.09 17.20
C GLU A 58 -1.95 9.56 16.48
N GLY A 59 -2.05 9.33 15.17
CA GLY A 59 -3.29 9.61 14.42
C GLY A 59 -4.42 8.64 14.78
N PHE A 60 -4.11 7.38 15.11
CA PHE A 60 -5.12 6.40 15.55
C PHE A 60 -5.86 6.85 16.82
N LYS A 61 -5.21 7.56 17.74
CA LYS A 61 -5.81 8.11 18.96
C LYS A 61 -6.93 9.13 18.70
N GLU A 62 -6.95 9.72 17.51
CA GLU A 62 -7.98 10.69 17.11
C GLU A 62 -9.29 10.02 16.66
N LEU A 63 -9.29 8.71 16.41
CA LEU A 63 -10.41 7.98 15.82
C LEU A 63 -11.22 7.26 16.92
N PRO A 64 -12.44 7.73 17.25
CA PRO A 64 -13.26 7.07 18.27
C PRO A 64 -13.78 5.72 17.74
N PRO A 65 -13.86 4.67 18.59
CA PRO A 65 -14.49 3.41 18.19
C PRO A 65 -15.98 3.62 17.94
N SER A 66 -16.52 2.92 16.93
CA SER A 66 -17.96 2.86 16.65
C SER A 66 -18.29 1.58 15.88
N GLU A 67 -19.58 1.31 15.66
CA GLU A 67 -20.04 0.21 14.80
C GLU A 67 -19.64 0.37 13.32
N PHE A 68 -19.26 1.59 12.90
CA PHE A 68 -18.84 1.89 11.53
C PHE A 68 -17.33 1.73 11.32
N LEU A 69 -16.56 1.47 12.37
CA LEU A 69 -15.11 1.39 12.30
C LEU A 69 -14.62 -0.03 12.53
N GLN A 70 -14.02 -0.60 11.51
CA GLN A 70 -13.29 -1.85 11.59
C GLN A 70 -11.80 -1.55 11.74
N VAL A 71 -11.11 -2.34 12.57
CA VAL A 71 -9.68 -2.18 12.84
C VAL A 71 -9.02 -3.53 12.66
N ALA A 72 -7.99 -3.60 11.82
CA ALA A 72 -7.16 -4.79 11.72
C ALA A 72 -6.46 -5.06 13.07
N GLU A 73 -6.33 -6.33 13.41
CA GLU A 73 -5.82 -6.76 14.72
C GLU A 73 -4.36 -6.32 14.94
N ALA A 74 -3.51 -6.53 13.93
CA ALA A 74 -2.09 -6.28 14.02
C ALA A 74 -1.72 -4.78 14.00
N THR A 75 -0.58 -4.47 14.58
CA THR A 75 0.19 -3.27 14.30
C THR A 75 1.19 -3.59 13.19
N TRP A 76 1.32 -2.67 12.23
CA TRP A 76 2.13 -2.85 11.03
C TRP A 76 3.35 -1.93 11.06
N LEU A 77 4.49 -2.47 10.66
CA LEU A 77 5.73 -1.73 10.45
C LEU A 77 5.86 -1.39 8.98
N VAL A 78 6.49 -0.25 8.69
CA VAL A 78 6.65 0.24 7.31
C VAL A 78 8.07 -0.02 6.84
N LEU A 79 8.21 -0.72 5.72
CA LEU A 79 9.46 -0.94 5.02
C LEU A 79 9.52 -0.09 3.77
N ASN A 80 10.70 0.41 3.44
CA ASN A 80 10.98 1.11 2.19
C ASN A 80 12.32 0.62 1.61
N VAL A 81 12.35 0.38 0.30
CA VAL A 81 13.57 -0.05 -0.39
C VAL A 81 14.19 1.17 -1.07
N SER A 82 15.44 1.48 -0.73
CA SER A 82 16.21 2.46 -1.47
C SER A 82 17.13 1.73 -2.47
N SER A 83 16.94 2.02 -3.76
CA SER A 83 17.82 1.52 -4.82
C SER A 83 18.62 2.70 -5.38
N HIS A 84 19.94 2.68 -5.20
CA HIS A 84 20.84 3.71 -5.72
C HIS A 84 21.12 3.58 -7.22
N SER A 85 20.32 2.80 -7.96
CA SER A 85 20.57 2.58 -9.38
C SER A 85 19.94 3.69 -10.22
N GLY A 86 20.79 4.65 -10.65
CA GLY A 86 20.47 5.69 -11.62
C GLY A 86 20.24 5.18 -13.05
N ALA A 87 19.74 3.96 -13.23
CA ALA A 87 19.46 3.37 -14.54
C ALA A 87 17.95 3.36 -14.80
N ALA A 88 17.49 4.27 -15.64
CA ALA A 88 16.10 4.45 -16.06
C ALA A 88 15.56 3.34 -17.00
N VAL A 89 16.06 2.11 -16.91
CA VAL A 89 15.88 1.06 -17.95
C VAL A 89 14.93 -0.08 -17.53
N GLN A 90 14.37 -0.07 -16.32
CA GLN A 90 13.46 -1.12 -15.84
C GLN A 90 12.13 -0.55 -15.35
N ALA A 91 11.05 -1.34 -15.49
CA ALA A 91 9.72 -1.08 -14.95
C ALA A 91 9.76 -0.46 -13.55
N ALA A 92 8.91 0.53 -13.27
CA ALA A 92 8.84 1.28 -12.02
C ALA A 92 7.77 0.75 -11.04
N GLY A 93 7.87 1.16 -9.78
CA GLY A 93 6.92 0.78 -8.74
C GLY A 93 7.21 -0.61 -8.13
N VAL A 94 6.14 -1.29 -7.68
CA VAL A 94 6.21 -2.59 -7.00
C VAL A 94 6.88 -3.68 -7.84
N THR A 95 6.88 -3.56 -9.17
CA THR A 95 7.49 -4.58 -10.05
C THR A 95 9.01 -4.63 -9.95
N LYS A 96 9.67 -3.53 -9.53
CA LYS A 96 11.13 -3.51 -9.24
C LYS A 96 11.51 -4.44 -8.10
N ILE A 97 10.63 -4.53 -7.10
CA ILE A 97 10.87 -5.26 -5.85
C ILE A 97 10.15 -6.61 -5.82
N ALA A 98 9.49 -7.00 -6.92
CA ALA A 98 8.71 -8.23 -7.02
C ALA A 98 9.56 -9.47 -6.69
N ARG A 99 10.78 -9.55 -7.23
CA ARG A 99 11.68 -10.69 -7.05
C ARG A 99 12.51 -10.64 -5.78
N SER A 100 12.95 -9.45 -5.37
CA SER A 100 13.88 -9.28 -4.24
C SER A 100 13.18 -9.13 -2.90
N VAL A 101 11.92 -8.70 -2.88
CA VAL A 101 11.18 -8.49 -1.62
C VAL A 101 9.85 -9.24 -1.61
N ILE A 102 8.96 -8.99 -2.58
CA ILE A 102 7.58 -9.48 -2.51
C ILE A 102 7.51 -11.01 -2.56
N ALA A 103 8.21 -11.65 -3.51
CA ALA A 103 8.23 -13.11 -3.62
C ALA A 103 8.89 -13.80 -2.40
N PRO A 104 10.10 -13.39 -1.95
CA PRO A 104 10.72 -13.97 -0.75
C PRO A 104 9.85 -13.88 0.51
N LEU A 105 9.18 -12.74 0.74
CA LEU A 105 8.26 -12.59 1.87
C LEU A 105 7.05 -13.53 1.76
N ALA A 106 6.46 -13.67 0.57
CA ALA A 106 5.36 -14.60 0.35
C ALA A 106 5.77 -16.07 0.56
N GLU A 107 6.95 -16.48 0.08
CA GLU A 107 7.51 -17.83 0.26
C GLU A 107 7.77 -18.16 1.74
N HIS A 108 8.07 -17.16 2.56
CA HIS A 108 8.28 -17.29 4.00
C HIS A 108 7.03 -16.99 4.83
N HIS A 109 5.85 -16.95 4.18
CA HIS A 109 4.55 -16.73 4.82
C HIS A 109 4.44 -15.41 5.61
N VAL A 110 5.08 -14.35 5.11
CA VAL A 110 4.89 -13.00 5.61
C VAL A 110 3.79 -12.33 4.80
N SER A 111 2.67 -12.03 5.46
CA SER A 111 1.59 -11.24 4.87
C SER A 111 2.01 -9.77 4.77
N VAL A 112 1.65 -9.11 3.68
CA VAL A 112 2.04 -7.73 3.39
C VAL A 112 0.85 -6.91 2.91
N LEU A 113 0.86 -5.62 3.25
CA LEU A 113 0.01 -4.62 2.60
C LEU A 113 0.90 -3.64 1.82
N MET A 114 0.47 -3.27 0.63
CA MET A 114 1.21 -2.33 -0.21
C MET A 114 0.60 -0.94 -0.13
N LEU A 115 1.45 0.08 -0.07
CA LEU A 115 1.04 1.47 -0.21
C LEU A 115 2.03 2.19 -1.12
N SER A 116 1.81 2.07 -2.42
CA SER A 116 2.49 2.90 -3.41
C SER A 116 1.97 4.33 -3.38
N THR A 117 2.89 5.29 -3.35
CA THR A 117 2.62 6.74 -3.37
C THR A 117 3.27 7.39 -4.59
N TYR A 118 3.12 8.70 -4.75
CA TYR A 118 3.86 9.42 -5.79
C TYR A 118 5.38 9.32 -5.59
N GLN A 119 5.84 9.28 -4.33
CA GLN A 119 7.27 9.37 -3.98
C GLN A 119 7.96 8.00 -3.94
N THR A 120 7.32 7.00 -3.34
CA THR A 120 7.91 5.67 -3.12
C THR A 120 6.84 4.59 -2.89
N ASP A 121 7.29 3.35 -2.84
CA ASP A 121 6.49 2.16 -2.53
C ASP A 121 6.74 1.69 -1.11
N PHE A 122 5.73 1.81 -0.23
CA PHE A 122 5.79 1.27 1.11
C PHE A 122 5.28 -0.17 1.16
N ILE A 123 5.96 -1.00 1.92
CA ILE A 123 5.57 -2.39 2.20
C ILE A 123 5.31 -2.48 3.69
N LEU A 124 4.07 -2.75 4.07
CA LEU A 124 3.68 -2.90 5.47
C LEU A 124 3.72 -4.38 5.83
N VAL A 125 4.41 -4.70 6.92
CA VAL A 125 4.50 -6.04 7.50
C VAL A 125 4.00 -6.01 8.93
N ARG A 126 3.41 -7.09 9.43
CA ARG A 126 2.99 -7.14 10.84
C ARG A 126 4.21 -7.13 11.74
N GLU A 127 4.12 -6.44 12.88
CA GLU A 127 5.24 -6.31 13.82
C GLU A 127 5.78 -7.67 14.28
N GLN A 128 4.89 -8.66 14.50
CA GLN A 128 5.30 -10.02 14.90
C GLN A 128 6.13 -10.76 13.84
N ASP A 129 6.04 -10.37 12.57
CA ASP A 129 6.72 -11.02 11.45
C ASP A 129 8.12 -10.39 11.18
N LEU A 130 8.51 -9.35 11.94
CA LEU A 130 9.75 -8.60 11.69
C LEU A 130 11.02 -9.47 11.72
N SER A 131 11.08 -10.47 12.59
CA SER A 131 12.23 -11.38 12.66
C SER A 131 12.37 -12.23 11.40
N VAL A 132 11.24 -12.71 10.85
CA VAL A 132 11.20 -13.43 9.57
C VAL A 132 11.63 -12.50 8.44
N VAL A 133 11.10 -11.28 8.40
CA VAL A 133 11.46 -10.26 7.40
C VAL A 133 12.96 -10.00 7.38
N ILE A 134 13.57 -9.73 8.54
CA ILE A 134 15.00 -9.47 8.65
C ILE A 134 15.79 -10.70 8.17
N HIS A 135 15.43 -11.90 8.62
CA HIS A 135 16.11 -13.12 8.22
C HIS A 135 16.05 -13.36 6.71
N THR A 136 14.85 -13.22 6.13
CA THR A 136 14.58 -13.45 4.70
C THR A 136 15.32 -12.43 3.82
N LEU A 137 15.31 -11.15 4.17
CA LEU A 137 15.83 -10.09 3.31
C LEU A 137 17.30 -9.73 3.56
N ALA A 138 17.88 -10.10 4.70
CA ALA A 138 19.26 -9.75 5.02
C ALA A 138 20.31 -10.39 4.10
N GLN A 139 19.95 -11.37 3.28
CA GLN A 139 20.86 -11.95 2.29
C GLN A 139 21.09 -11.03 1.09
N GLU A 140 20.09 -10.22 0.73
CA GLU A 140 20.13 -9.33 -0.45
C GLU A 140 20.25 -7.84 -0.08
N PHE A 141 19.86 -7.47 1.15
CA PHE A 141 19.78 -6.09 1.60
C PHE A 141 20.64 -5.84 2.84
N ASP A 142 21.29 -4.68 2.84
CA ASP A 142 21.76 -4.05 4.07
C ASP A 142 20.55 -3.41 4.75
N ILE A 143 20.19 -3.91 5.94
CA ILE A 143 18.96 -3.51 6.64
C ILE A 143 19.28 -2.43 7.67
N TYR A 144 18.56 -1.32 7.58
CA TYR A 144 18.61 -0.20 8.50
C TYR A 144 17.26 -0.02 9.18
N ARG A 145 17.27 0.43 10.42
CA ARG A 145 16.10 0.90 11.15
C ARG A 145 16.29 2.38 11.43
N GLU A 146 15.31 3.19 11.07
CA GLU A 146 15.32 4.60 11.44
C GLU A 146 15.13 4.72 12.96
N VAL A 147 15.96 5.53 13.62
CA VAL A 147 15.85 5.87 15.05
C VAL A 147 16.12 7.36 15.22
N GLY A 148 15.11 8.12 15.62
CA GLY A 148 15.19 9.58 15.68
C GLY A 148 15.42 10.23 14.31
N GLY A 149 14.96 9.61 13.23
CA GLY A 149 15.20 10.05 11.84
C GLY A 149 16.56 9.67 11.26
N GLU A 150 17.41 8.94 11.99
CA GLU A 150 18.74 8.50 11.51
C GLU A 150 18.75 6.98 11.24
N PRO A 151 19.37 6.51 10.14
CA PRO A 151 19.43 5.08 9.83
C PRO A 151 20.46 4.36 10.72
N VAL A 152 20.00 3.38 11.50
CA VAL A 152 20.82 2.52 12.36
C VAL A 152 20.90 1.10 11.77
N PRO A 153 22.09 0.53 11.53
CA PRO A 153 22.22 -0.83 11.01
C PRO A 153 21.57 -1.88 11.92
N VAL A 154 20.88 -2.85 11.31
CA VAL A 154 20.27 -3.99 12.02
C VAL A 154 21.21 -5.19 11.95
N THR A 155 21.61 -5.72 13.11
CA THR A 155 22.46 -6.92 13.21
C THR A 155 21.63 -8.20 13.17
N ARG A 156 22.15 -9.27 12.53
CA ARG A 156 21.43 -10.54 12.35
C ARG A 156 21.15 -11.30 13.66
N ASP A 157 21.91 -11.07 14.73
CA ASP A 157 21.84 -11.86 15.97
C ASP A 157 20.57 -11.63 16.83
N ASP A 158 19.81 -10.55 16.58
CA ASP A 158 18.53 -10.28 17.27
C ASP A 158 17.40 -11.26 16.88
N SER A 159 17.65 -12.18 15.94
CA SER A 159 16.65 -13.10 15.34
C SER A 159 16.70 -14.55 15.84
N SER A 160 17.49 -14.86 16.88
CA SER A 160 17.81 -16.24 17.29
C SER A 160 16.73 -17.01 18.08
N ASN A 161 15.56 -16.42 18.36
CA ASN A 161 14.47 -17.13 19.03
C ASN A 161 13.43 -17.62 18.01
N GLY A 162 13.56 -18.89 17.65
CA GLY A 162 12.64 -19.76 16.89
C GLY A 162 11.45 -19.08 16.23
N PHE A 163 11.45 -19.02 14.90
CA PHE A 163 10.32 -18.52 14.11
C PHE A 163 9.01 -19.18 14.55
N PRO A 164 8.05 -18.42 15.11
CA PRO A 164 6.74 -18.97 15.42
C PRO A 164 6.07 -19.39 14.12
N ARG A 165 6.14 -20.69 13.81
CA ARG A 165 5.39 -21.30 12.72
C ARG A 165 3.98 -21.58 13.20
N THR A 166 3.11 -20.61 13.04
CA THR A 166 1.69 -20.89 12.92
C THR A 166 1.20 -20.29 11.61
N GLN A 167 0.90 -21.16 10.63
CA GLN A 167 0.11 -20.78 9.46
C GLN A 167 -1.29 -20.41 9.96
N HIS A 168 -1.49 -19.14 10.27
CA HIS A 168 -2.80 -18.56 10.49
C HIS A 168 -3.15 -17.81 9.22
N GLY A 169 -3.86 -18.49 8.31
CA GLY A 169 -4.33 -17.87 7.08
C GLY A 169 -4.91 -18.90 6.12
N PRO A 170 -5.86 -18.52 5.27
CA PRO A 170 -6.33 -19.38 4.19
C PRO A 170 -5.16 -19.72 3.25
N SER A 171 -5.22 -20.90 2.63
CA SER A 171 -4.26 -21.30 1.62
C SER A 171 -4.28 -20.30 0.46
N PRO A 172 -3.12 -19.95 -0.16
CA PRO A 172 -3.09 -19.02 -1.28
C PRO A 172 -4.04 -19.44 -2.40
N THR A 173 -4.85 -18.51 -2.88
CA THR A 173 -5.76 -18.71 -4.01
C THR A 173 -5.52 -17.70 -5.13
N VAL A 174 -5.94 -18.06 -6.35
CA VAL A 174 -5.92 -17.09 -7.45
C VAL A 174 -7.15 -16.20 -7.33
N HIS A 175 -6.91 -14.93 -7.05
CA HIS A 175 -8.00 -13.97 -6.90
C HIS A 175 -8.48 -13.48 -8.26
N PRO A 176 -9.81 -13.33 -8.45
CA PRO A 176 -10.34 -12.73 -9.67
C PRO A 176 -9.92 -11.26 -9.75
N ILE A 177 -9.85 -10.76 -10.99
CA ILE A 177 -9.46 -9.38 -11.28
C ILE A 177 -10.56 -8.66 -12.04
N GLN A 178 -10.66 -7.35 -11.83
CA GLN A 178 -11.57 -6.47 -12.56
C GLN A 178 -10.82 -5.21 -12.99
N SER A 179 -10.98 -4.80 -14.25
CA SER A 179 -10.43 -3.52 -14.71
C SER A 179 -11.54 -2.51 -15.01
N PRO A 180 -11.83 -1.56 -14.09
CA PRO A 180 -12.73 -0.46 -14.41
C PRO A 180 -12.16 0.43 -15.51
N GLN A 181 -13.04 1.17 -16.20
CA GLN A 181 -12.66 2.03 -17.34
C GLN A 181 -12.05 3.38 -16.92
N ASN A 182 -12.10 3.71 -15.63
CA ASN A 182 -11.52 4.92 -15.08
C ASN A 182 -10.03 5.03 -15.44
N ARG A 183 -9.62 6.25 -15.78
CA ARG A 183 -8.23 6.64 -15.99
C ARG A 183 -7.78 7.43 -14.78
N PHE A 184 -6.72 6.98 -14.12
CA PHE A 184 -6.21 7.55 -12.87
C PHE A 184 -4.95 8.37 -13.12
N CYS A 185 -4.80 9.45 -12.36
CA CYS A 185 -3.56 10.21 -12.26
C CYS A 185 -2.91 9.90 -10.90
N VAL A 186 -1.58 9.83 -10.85
CA VAL A 186 -0.82 9.84 -9.60
C VAL A 186 -0.18 11.22 -9.47
N LEU A 187 -0.60 11.99 -8.46
CA LEU A 187 -0.24 13.40 -8.30
C LEU A 187 0.46 13.65 -6.96
N THR A 188 1.20 14.75 -6.89
CA THR A 188 1.75 15.31 -5.66
C THR A 188 1.36 16.77 -5.55
N LEU A 189 1.41 17.31 -4.33
CA LEU A 189 1.10 18.71 -4.05
C LEU A 189 2.13 19.29 -3.10
N ASP A 190 2.49 20.56 -3.30
CA ASP A 190 3.23 21.31 -2.29
C ASP A 190 2.34 21.50 -1.05
N PRO A 191 2.78 21.08 0.15
CA PRO A 191 2.01 21.25 1.38
C PRO A 191 1.53 22.69 1.64
N GLU A 192 2.29 23.71 1.23
CA GLU A 192 1.88 25.12 1.39
C GLU A 192 0.63 25.48 0.57
N THR A 193 0.39 24.73 -0.52
CA THR A 193 -0.76 24.94 -1.42
C THR A 193 -1.97 24.09 -1.06
N LEU A 194 -1.84 23.13 -0.13
CA LEU A 194 -2.95 22.28 0.33
C LEU A 194 -4.19 23.07 0.80
N PRO A 195 -4.06 24.19 1.55
CA PRO A 195 -5.22 24.99 1.92
C PRO A 195 -6.03 25.54 0.73
N ALA A 196 -5.39 25.79 -0.42
CA ALA A 196 -6.06 26.33 -1.60
C ALA A 196 -6.99 25.32 -2.29
N ILE A 197 -6.74 24.01 -2.13
CA ILE A 197 -7.61 22.94 -2.65
C ILE A 197 -8.47 22.30 -1.57
N ALA A 198 -8.37 22.72 -0.31
CA ALA A 198 -8.98 22.03 0.83
C ALA A 198 -10.50 21.89 0.69
N THR A 199 -11.21 22.96 0.31
CA THR A 199 -12.67 22.91 0.11
C THR A 199 -13.08 21.93 -0.98
N THR A 200 -12.33 21.91 -2.08
CA THR A 200 -12.53 20.97 -3.19
C THR A 200 -12.26 19.54 -2.77
N LEU A 201 -11.15 19.30 -2.07
CA LEU A 201 -10.79 17.97 -1.59
C LEU A 201 -11.81 17.45 -0.56
N ILE A 202 -12.33 18.34 0.29
CA ILE A 202 -13.41 18.03 1.23
C ILE A 202 -14.69 17.65 0.49
N ASP A 203 -15.09 18.45 -0.51
CA ASP A 203 -16.27 18.16 -1.31
C ASP A 203 -16.17 16.78 -1.99
N VAL A 204 -15.01 16.48 -2.57
CA VAL A 204 -14.75 15.19 -3.24
C VAL A 204 -14.83 14.02 -2.26
N LEU A 205 -14.10 14.09 -1.14
CA LEU A 205 -13.96 12.98 -0.20
C LEU A 205 -15.19 12.77 0.69
N PHE A 206 -15.96 13.81 1.00
CA PHE A 206 -17.01 13.73 2.02
C PHE A 206 -18.43 13.95 1.49
N TYR A 207 -18.61 14.50 0.28
CA TYR A 207 -19.94 14.93 -0.20
C TYR A 207 -20.30 14.48 -1.62
N SER A 208 -19.47 14.78 -2.61
CA SER A 208 -19.89 14.90 -4.03
C SER A 208 -19.29 13.88 -4.97
N HIS A 209 -18.23 13.15 -4.57
CA HIS A 209 -17.49 12.17 -5.39
C HIS A 209 -17.06 12.70 -6.78
N ARG A 210 -16.99 14.03 -6.95
CA ARG A 210 -16.71 14.68 -8.24
C ARG A 210 -15.74 15.83 -8.03
N PHE A 211 -14.61 15.77 -8.72
CA PHE A 211 -13.63 16.86 -8.75
C PHE A 211 -14.09 17.97 -9.72
N PRO A 212 -14.03 19.25 -9.32
CA PRO A 212 -14.11 20.37 -10.26
C PRO A 212 -13.01 20.27 -11.30
N SER A 213 -13.36 20.43 -12.58
CA SER A 213 -12.48 20.16 -13.72
C SER A 213 -11.26 21.09 -13.85
N ASP A 214 -11.24 22.22 -13.12
CA ASP A 214 -10.32 23.34 -13.38
C ASP A 214 -9.16 23.46 -12.37
N LEU A 215 -9.04 22.52 -11.41
CA LEU A 215 -8.16 22.67 -10.23
C LEU A 215 -6.98 21.69 -10.16
N LEU A 216 -6.94 20.65 -11.01
CA LEU A 216 -5.85 19.67 -10.96
C LEU A 216 -4.73 20.07 -11.92
N LEU A 217 -3.60 20.48 -11.33
CA LEU A 217 -2.32 20.59 -12.04
C LEU A 217 -1.79 19.17 -12.27
N THR A 218 -2.02 18.62 -13.46
CA THR A 218 -1.37 17.37 -13.85
C THR A 218 0.12 17.64 -14.08
N SER A 219 1.00 16.78 -13.56
CA SER A 219 2.39 16.77 -14.03
C SER A 219 2.40 16.54 -15.55
N SER A 220 3.36 17.17 -16.21
CA SER A 220 3.46 17.39 -17.65
C SER A 220 3.66 16.13 -18.52
N SER A 221 3.48 14.91 -18.00
CA SER A 221 3.68 13.67 -18.76
C SER A 221 2.44 13.19 -19.51
N GLY A 222 1.23 13.58 -19.10
CA GLY A 222 -0.02 13.03 -19.67
C GLY A 222 -0.20 11.53 -19.43
N GLU A 223 0.63 10.92 -18.58
CA GLU A 223 0.65 9.48 -18.32
C GLU A 223 -0.48 9.12 -17.36
N LEU A 224 -1.47 8.40 -17.90
CA LEU A 224 -2.64 7.95 -17.16
C LEU A 224 -2.58 6.45 -16.92
N TRP A 225 -3.22 6.04 -15.84
CA TRP A 225 -3.12 4.69 -15.32
C TRP A 225 -4.47 4.02 -15.35
N ARG A 226 -4.51 2.74 -15.70
CA ARG A 226 -5.69 1.88 -15.58
C ARG A 226 -5.56 1.02 -14.34
N MET A 227 -6.67 0.90 -13.62
CA MET A 227 -6.74 0.05 -12.44
C MET A 227 -7.04 -1.39 -12.81
N VAL A 228 -6.41 -2.31 -12.10
CA VAL A 228 -6.80 -3.70 -11.93
C VAL A 228 -7.11 -3.90 -10.45
N ARG A 229 -8.38 -4.06 -10.11
CA ARG A 229 -8.85 -4.44 -8.78
C ARG A 229 -8.71 -5.94 -8.61
N ILE A 230 -8.21 -6.40 -7.48
CA ILE A 230 -7.91 -7.79 -7.17
C ILE A 230 -8.74 -8.22 -5.95
N GLY A 231 -9.39 -9.39 -6.06
CA GLY A 231 -10.23 -9.97 -5.03
C GLY A 231 -11.72 -9.95 -5.40
N GLY A 232 -12.39 -11.10 -5.28
CA GLY A 232 -13.84 -11.23 -5.45
C GLY A 232 -14.62 -11.16 -4.15
N GLN A 233 -13.91 -11.29 -3.03
CA GLN A 233 -14.37 -11.16 -1.65
C GLN A 233 -13.26 -10.43 -0.86
N PRO A 234 -13.57 -9.90 0.34
CA PRO A 234 -12.56 -9.30 1.20
C PRO A 234 -11.36 -10.25 1.41
N LEU A 235 -10.17 -9.77 1.07
CA LEU A 235 -8.92 -10.55 1.10
C LEU A 235 -8.46 -10.87 2.53
N GLY A 236 -8.86 -10.04 3.50
CA GLY A 236 -8.33 -10.10 4.86
C GLY A 236 -6.86 -9.72 4.92
N PHE A 237 -6.19 -10.11 6.00
CA PHE A 237 -4.82 -9.67 6.31
C PHE A 237 -3.82 -10.82 6.51
N ASP A 238 -4.26 -12.06 6.31
CA ASP A 238 -3.48 -13.26 6.63
C ASP A 238 -3.01 -14.03 5.40
N GLU A 239 -3.74 -13.93 4.28
CA GLU A 239 -3.35 -14.62 3.04
C GLU A 239 -2.08 -14.01 2.46
N CYS A 240 -1.06 -14.85 2.28
CA CYS A 240 0.21 -14.44 1.70
C CYS A 240 0.23 -14.65 0.17
N GLY A 241 1.07 -13.89 -0.52
CA GLY A 241 1.33 -14.10 -1.95
C GLY A 241 0.35 -13.44 -2.91
N ILE A 242 -0.66 -12.71 -2.44
CA ILE A 242 -1.59 -11.95 -3.29
C ILE A 242 -0.85 -10.90 -4.14
N VAL A 243 0.02 -10.11 -3.51
CA VAL A 243 0.85 -9.13 -4.23
C VAL A 243 1.84 -9.85 -5.14
N ALA A 244 2.44 -10.96 -4.69
CA ALA A 244 3.42 -11.73 -5.46
C ALA A 244 2.84 -12.28 -6.76
N GLN A 245 1.61 -12.81 -6.73
CA GLN A 245 0.94 -13.32 -7.93
C GLN A 245 0.63 -12.22 -8.95
N ILE A 246 0.58 -10.95 -8.56
CA ILE A 246 0.38 -9.83 -9.49
C ILE A 246 1.73 -9.26 -9.94
N ALA A 247 2.58 -8.86 -8.99
CA ALA A 247 3.83 -8.18 -9.27
C ALA A 247 4.84 -9.06 -10.00
N GLY A 248 4.90 -10.37 -9.73
CA GLY A 248 5.84 -11.29 -10.39
C GLY A 248 5.61 -11.39 -11.90
N PRO A 249 4.40 -11.69 -12.37
CA PRO A 249 4.08 -11.74 -13.80
C PRO A 249 4.21 -10.38 -14.51
N LEU A 250 3.85 -9.28 -13.85
CA LEU A 250 4.09 -7.93 -14.40
C LEU A 250 5.58 -7.61 -14.51
N ALA A 251 6.40 -7.99 -13.52
CA ALA A 251 7.85 -7.84 -13.58
C ALA A 251 8.48 -8.71 -14.68
N ALA A 252 7.95 -9.92 -14.91
CA ALA A 252 8.40 -10.77 -16.02
C ALA A 252 8.08 -10.18 -17.41
N ALA A 253 7.03 -9.36 -17.49
CA ALA A 253 6.65 -8.62 -18.70
C ALA A 253 7.23 -7.19 -18.76
N ASP A 254 8.06 -6.79 -17.80
CA ASP A 254 8.62 -5.43 -17.66
C ASP A 254 7.55 -4.33 -17.67
N ILE A 255 6.45 -4.57 -16.95
CA ILE A 255 5.34 -3.62 -16.82
C ILE A 255 5.44 -2.89 -15.48
N SER A 256 5.46 -1.56 -15.50
CA SER A 256 5.42 -0.72 -14.29
C SER A 256 4.07 -0.86 -13.58
N ALA A 257 4.06 -0.85 -12.25
CA ALA A 257 2.81 -0.82 -11.50
C ALA A 257 2.95 -0.10 -10.14
N TYR A 258 2.01 0.80 -9.84
CA TYR A 258 1.72 1.17 -8.45
C TYR A 258 0.78 0.13 -7.85
N TYR A 259 0.86 -0.10 -6.55
CA TYR A 259 0.04 -1.06 -5.84
C TYR A 259 -0.47 -0.50 -4.51
N ILE A 260 -1.79 -0.50 -4.33
CA ILE A 260 -2.46 0.03 -3.15
C ILE A 260 -3.40 -1.04 -2.60
N SER A 261 -3.07 -1.54 -1.42
CA SER A 261 -3.97 -2.39 -0.62
C SER A 261 -4.95 -1.51 0.15
N THR A 262 -6.23 -1.87 0.09
CA THR A 262 -7.27 -1.31 0.96
C THR A 262 -7.67 -2.34 2.00
N PHE A 263 -8.62 -2.02 2.88
CA PHE A 263 -9.04 -2.94 3.93
C PHE A 263 -9.61 -4.26 3.37
N ASN A 264 -10.22 -4.20 2.19
CA ASN A 264 -10.92 -5.33 1.60
C ASN A 264 -10.28 -5.85 0.31
N PHE A 265 -9.62 -5.00 -0.48
CA PHE A 265 -9.17 -5.34 -1.84
C PHE A 265 -7.81 -4.75 -2.16
N ASP A 266 -7.16 -5.36 -3.14
CA ASP A 266 -5.92 -4.86 -3.68
C ASP A 266 -6.16 -4.15 -5.02
N HIS A 267 -5.32 -3.16 -5.33
CA HIS A 267 -5.44 -2.36 -6.54
C HIS A 267 -4.07 -2.13 -7.17
N ALA A 268 -3.87 -2.65 -8.38
CA ALA A 268 -2.70 -2.33 -9.21
C ALA A 268 -3.07 -1.24 -10.22
N LEU A 269 -2.28 -0.17 -10.29
CA LEU A 269 -2.37 0.83 -11.35
C LEU A 269 -1.25 0.57 -12.34
N VAL A 270 -1.59 0.34 -13.60
CA VAL A 270 -0.68 0.04 -14.71
C VAL A 270 -0.83 1.08 -15.83
N PRO A 271 0.18 1.29 -16.71
CA PRO A 271 0.07 2.21 -17.83
C PRO A 271 -1.15 1.91 -18.70
N GLU A 272 -1.92 2.94 -19.06
CA GLU A 272 -3.20 2.74 -19.73
C GLU A 272 -3.10 2.02 -21.08
N ASP A 273 -2.05 2.31 -21.85
CA ASP A 273 -1.81 1.73 -23.17
C ASP A 273 -1.49 0.22 -23.08
N GLY A 274 -1.01 -0.24 -21.92
CA GLY A 274 -0.62 -1.61 -21.66
C GLY A 274 -1.73 -2.49 -21.07
N ILE A 275 -2.93 -1.95 -20.80
CA ILE A 275 -3.95 -2.67 -20.03
C ILE A 275 -4.36 -4.01 -20.66
N GLY A 276 -4.43 -4.11 -21.98
CA GLY A 276 -4.74 -5.36 -22.67
C GLY A 276 -3.71 -6.45 -22.37
N SER A 277 -2.42 -6.11 -22.51
CA SER A 277 -1.30 -7.01 -22.18
C SER A 277 -1.32 -7.41 -20.71
N VAL A 278 -1.64 -6.48 -19.81
CA VAL A 278 -1.74 -6.76 -18.37
C VAL A 278 -2.81 -7.80 -18.09
N ILE A 279 -4.01 -7.65 -18.67
CA ILE A 279 -5.10 -8.61 -18.47
C ILE A 279 -4.71 -9.99 -19.00
N GLU A 280 -4.11 -10.10 -20.17
CA GLU A 280 -3.63 -11.38 -20.71
C GLU A 280 -2.59 -12.05 -19.81
N VAL A 281 -1.58 -11.30 -19.35
CA VAL A 281 -0.55 -11.81 -18.44
C VAL A 281 -1.16 -12.30 -17.14
N LEU A 282 -2.12 -11.55 -16.59
CA LEU A 282 -2.75 -11.89 -15.32
C LEU A 282 -3.80 -13.01 -15.44
N GLN A 283 -4.40 -13.23 -16.60
CA GLN A 283 -5.34 -14.34 -16.83
C GLN A 283 -4.65 -15.69 -16.96
N ARG A 284 -3.45 -15.75 -17.56
CA ARG A 284 -2.66 -17.01 -17.67
C ARG A 284 -2.35 -17.65 -16.31
N ARG A 285 -2.35 -16.86 -15.23
CA ARG A 285 -2.19 -17.33 -13.84
C ARG A 285 -3.36 -18.17 -13.36
N GLN A 286 -4.59 -17.82 -13.77
CA GLN A 286 -5.80 -18.56 -13.40
C GLN A 286 -5.82 -19.94 -14.07
N GLU A 287 -5.28 -20.04 -15.29
CA GLU A 287 -5.28 -21.28 -16.07
C GLU A 287 -4.22 -22.28 -15.56
N GLY A 288 -3.03 -21.82 -15.16
CA GLY A 288 -1.92 -22.70 -14.73
C GLY A 288 -2.08 -23.38 -13.37
N LEU A 289 -3.09 -23.01 -12.57
CA LEU A 289 -3.43 -23.65 -11.29
C LEU A 289 -4.65 -24.57 -11.38
N ALA A 290 -5.37 -24.56 -12.51
CA ALA A 290 -6.52 -25.42 -12.77
C ALA A 290 -6.15 -26.72 -13.53
N SER A 291 -4.88 -26.89 -13.88
CA SER A 291 -4.28 -28.06 -14.56
C SER A 291 -3.37 -28.85 -13.64
#